data_AF-A0A8H7SG90-F1
#
_entry.id   AF-A0A8H7SG90-F1
#
_cell.length_a   1.000
_cell.length_b   1.000
_cell.length_c   1.000
_cell.angle_alpha   90.00
_cell.angle_beta   90.00
_cell.angle_gamma   90.00
#
_symmetry.space_group_name_H-M   'P 1'
#
loop_
_entity.id
_entity.type
_entity.pdbx_description
1 polymer ?
#
loop_
_entity_poly.entity_id
_entity_poly.type
_entity_poly.pdbx_seq_one_letter_code
_entity_poly.pdbx_strand_id
1 'polypeptide(L)'
;MFFYVKYSDENVKKYKKKIEDFEEADICYNVDEHKPISASKLSIFGDPFTYKTYLEAESSKTDSQMKRFINEVYCCEELKNAEIYCKLSVSTKNIYDTIMQYSTIFERRTAQSFANWCRNNRIKFLNKKSNVIKGTRVRELYIMEEIYYDNLICSISKYLPNYQESVRNLIHEGYEIVGYARKSPGDEDENDRIRLLQDMINNLSERSFAQRIYVSPNSCASTPFFERDLKLNDNIMDKLENIRGNSQDMLEYLGSVDHDICLISIDFAGLTSRANDIIQLIEDNPSIKKIAIDTFTISDEVFLFDADSLKMDDKLLEYFN
;
A
#
# COMPACT_ATOMS: atom_id res chain seq x y z
N MET A 1 -15.30 -26.65 -11.00
CA MET A 1 -16.35 -26.67 -12.05
C MET A 1 -17.63 -27.21 -11.42
N PHE A 2 -18.61 -26.36 -11.08
CA PHE A 2 -19.75 -26.72 -10.21
C PHE A 2 -20.83 -27.56 -10.88
N PHE A 3 -20.99 -27.37 -12.18
CA PHE A 3 -21.99 -28.08 -12.97
C PHE A 3 -21.27 -28.77 -14.12
N TYR A 4 -21.36 -30.10 -14.15
CA TYR A 4 -20.77 -30.94 -15.19
C TYR A 4 -21.65 -30.91 -16.45
N VAL A 5 -21.78 -29.74 -17.05
CA VAL A 5 -22.56 -29.49 -18.27
C VAL A 5 -21.67 -28.94 -19.36
N LYS A 6 -22.05 -29.19 -20.62
CA LYS A 6 -21.35 -28.62 -21.77
C LYS A 6 -21.44 -27.09 -21.72
N TYR A 7 -20.33 -26.40 -21.96
CA TYR A 7 -20.29 -24.94 -22.00
C TYR A 7 -21.24 -24.41 -23.09
N SER A 8 -22.14 -23.51 -22.68
CA SER A 8 -22.98 -22.67 -23.55
C SER A 8 -23.44 -21.44 -22.76
N ASP A 9 -23.70 -20.31 -23.44
CA ASP A 9 -24.17 -19.08 -22.79
C ASP A 9 -25.48 -19.28 -22.01
N GLU A 10 -26.36 -20.14 -22.54
CA GLU A 10 -27.60 -20.53 -21.88
C GLU A 10 -27.35 -21.29 -20.57
N ASN A 11 -26.38 -22.22 -20.58
CA ASN A 11 -26.00 -22.94 -19.37
C ASN A 11 -25.34 -22.00 -18.36
N VAL A 12 -24.47 -21.08 -18.80
CA VAL A 12 -23.87 -20.07 -17.91
C VAL A 12 -24.96 -19.26 -17.22
N LYS A 13 -25.93 -18.70 -17.96
CA LYS A 13 -27.05 -17.94 -17.39
C LYS A 13 -27.90 -18.77 -16.42
N LYS A 14 -28.26 -19.99 -16.83
CA LYS A 14 -29.10 -20.89 -16.03
C LYS A 14 -28.45 -21.27 -14.71
N TYR A 15 -27.16 -21.62 -14.75
CA TYR A 15 -26.46 -22.11 -13.58
C TYR A 15 -25.94 -20.99 -12.69
N LYS A 16 -25.65 -19.80 -13.23
CA LYS A 16 -25.38 -18.60 -12.43
C LYS A 16 -26.59 -18.25 -11.56
N LYS A 17 -27.80 -18.24 -12.13
CA LYS A 17 -29.03 -18.02 -11.36
C LYS A 17 -29.24 -19.08 -10.26
N LYS A 18 -28.92 -20.35 -10.54
CA LYS A 18 -28.98 -21.41 -9.51
C LYS A 18 -27.99 -21.22 -8.38
N ILE A 19 -26.83 -20.61 -8.63
CA ILE A 19 -25.85 -20.28 -7.59
C ILE A 19 -26.39 -19.13 -6.74
N GLU A 20 -26.94 -18.10 -7.38
CA GLU A 20 -27.57 -16.96 -6.69
C GLU A 20 -28.74 -17.40 -5.79
N ASP A 21 -29.47 -18.46 -6.18
CA ASP A 21 -30.55 -19.06 -5.36
C ASP A 21 -30.03 -19.81 -4.11
N PHE A 22 -28.74 -20.11 -3.99
CA PHE A 22 -28.14 -20.64 -2.76
C PHE A 22 -27.75 -19.48 -1.84
N GLU A 23 -28.70 -19.00 -1.04
CA GLU A 23 -28.52 -17.81 -0.17
C GLU A 23 -27.25 -17.87 0.70
N GLU A 24 -26.83 -19.06 1.12
CA GLU A 24 -25.73 -19.28 2.07
C GLU A 24 -24.40 -19.70 1.45
N ALA A 25 -24.32 -19.91 0.13
CA ALA A 25 -23.10 -20.38 -0.53
C ALA A 25 -22.58 -19.37 -1.55
N ASP A 26 -21.27 -19.39 -1.77
CA ASP A 26 -20.61 -18.59 -2.80
C ASP A 26 -19.49 -19.39 -3.47
N ILE A 27 -19.01 -18.93 -4.62
CA ILE A 27 -17.91 -19.53 -5.35
C ILE A 27 -16.60 -18.83 -4.98
N CYS A 28 -15.64 -19.62 -4.52
CA CYS A 28 -14.30 -19.19 -4.16
C CYS A 28 -13.25 -20.17 -4.72
N TYR A 29 -11.98 -19.93 -4.44
CA TYR A 29 -10.86 -20.81 -4.71
C TYR A 29 -9.90 -20.79 -3.52
N ASN A 30 -9.13 -21.86 -3.33
CA ASN A 30 -8.13 -21.90 -2.26
C ASN A 30 -6.76 -21.47 -2.81
N VAL A 31 -6.07 -22.42 -3.45
CA VAL A 31 -4.71 -22.22 -3.98
C VAL A 31 -4.72 -21.93 -5.48
N ASP A 32 -5.68 -22.51 -6.21
CA ASP A 32 -5.71 -22.50 -7.67
C ASP A 32 -7.01 -21.87 -8.17
N GLU A 33 -6.91 -20.66 -8.73
CA GLU A 33 -8.04 -19.90 -9.28
C GLU A 33 -8.74 -20.61 -10.46
N HIS A 34 -8.13 -21.63 -11.06
CA HIS A 34 -8.75 -22.41 -12.14
C HIS A 34 -9.59 -23.57 -11.59
N LYS A 35 -9.59 -23.77 -10.26
CA LYS A 35 -10.33 -24.82 -9.56
C LYS A 35 -11.34 -24.19 -8.58
N PRO A 36 -12.45 -23.64 -9.09
CA PRO A 36 -13.48 -23.05 -8.25
C PRO A 36 -14.08 -24.11 -7.34
N ILE A 37 -14.21 -23.75 -6.07
CA ILE A 37 -14.92 -24.46 -5.02
C ILE A 37 -16.11 -23.60 -4.53
N SER A 38 -17.03 -24.21 -3.78
CA SER A 38 -18.21 -23.57 -3.23
C SER A 38 -18.13 -23.81 -1.75
N ALA A 39 -18.16 -22.73 -1.01
CA ALA A 39 -18.11 -22.72 0.43
C ALA A 39 -19.29 -21.90 0.92
N SER A 40 -19.69 -22.12 2.17
CA SER A 40 -20.67 -21.24 2.77
C SER A 40 -20.08 -19.84 2.92
N LYS A 41 -20.91 -18.82 2.80
CA LYS A 41 -20.50 -17.42 3.06
C LYS A 41 -19.89 -17.27 4.45
N LEU A 42 -20.43 -17.98 5.44
CA LEU A 42 -19.86 -18.04 6.80
C LEU A 42 -18.43 -18.57 6.81
N SER A 43 -18.13 -19.65 6.08
CA SER A 43 -16.76 -20.19 5.99
C SER A 43 -15.82 -19.25 5.24
N ILE A 44 -16.31 -18.60 4.18
CA ILE A 44 -15.52 -17.63 3.41
C ILE A 44 -15.18 -16.41 4.26
N PHE A 45 -16.14 -15.88 5.02
CA PHE A 45 -15.92 -14.74 5.90
C PHE A 45 -15.16 -15.10 7.18
N GLY A 46 -15.28 -16.34 7.65
CA GLY A 46 -14.58 -16.84 8.83
C GLY A 46 -13.11 -17.19 8.58
N ASP A 47 -12.74 -17.51 7.33
CA ASP A 47 -11.36 -17.81 6.92
C ASP A 47 -11.07 -17.28 5.51
N PRO A 48 -10.90 -15.95 5.35
CA PRO A 48 -10.68 -15.33 4.05
C PRO A 48 -9.30 -15.64 3.45
N PHE A 49 -8.38 -16.23 4.23
CA PHE A 49 -7.05 -16.64 3.76
C PHE A 49 -7.10 -17.97 3.03
N THR A 50 -7.90 -18.93 3.54
CA THR A 50 -8.13 -20.21 2.86
C THR A 50 -9.08 -20.06 1.68
N TYR A 51 -10.10 -19.22 1.78
CA TYR A 51 -11.15 -19.09 0.76
C TYR A 51 -11.11 -17.73 0.06
N LYS A 52 -10.50 -17.68 -1.11
CA LYS A 52 -10.39 -16.47 -1.94
C LYS A 52 -11.58 -16.37 -2.88
N THR A 53 -12.37 -15.31 -2.83
CA THR A 53 -13.50 -15.13 -3.75
C THR A 53 -13.03 -14.69 -5.13
N TYR A 54 -13.74 -15.12 -6.17
CA TYR A 54 -13.57 -14.53 -7.49
C TYR A 54 -14.04 -13.09 -7.42
N LEU A 55 -13.24 -12.17 -7.97
CA LEU A 55 -13.62 -10.78 -8.11
C LEU A 55 -15.01 -10.70 -8.76
N GLU A 56 -16.02 -10.33 -7.98
CA GLU A 56 -17.24 -9.81 -8.57
C GLU A 56 -16.85 -8.60 -9.43
N ALA A 57 -17.42 -8.55 -10.63
CA ALA A 57 -17.22 -7.44 -11.54
C ALA A 57 -17.58 -6.12 -10.83
N GLU A 58 -16.54 -5.33 -10.59
CA GLU A 58 -16.55 -3.90 -10.31
C GLU A 58 -17.40 -3.45 -9.12
N SER A 59 -16.78 -3.40 -7.93
CA SER A 59 -17.03 -2.22 -7.09
C SER A 59 -16.61 -1.00 -7.92
N SER A 60 -17.57 -0.11 -8.20
CA SER A 60 -17.28 1.14 -8.91
C SER A 60 -16.16 1.86 -8.14
N LYS A 61 -14.98 1.95 -8.74
CA LYS A 61 -13.83 2.62 -8.12
C LYS A 61 -14.26 4.03 -7.70
N THR A 62 -13.83 4.47 -6.53
CA THR A 62 -14.11 5.83 -6.07
C THR A 62 -13.19 6.84 -6.75
N ASP A 63 -13.57 8.11 -6.74
CA ASP A 63 -12.71 9.20 -7.23
C ASP A 63 -11.33 9.22 -6.53
N SER A 64 -11.28 8.87 -5.24
CA SER A 64 -10.03 8.81 -4.47
C SER A 64 -9.14 7.65 -4.90
N GLN A 65 -9.71 6.46 -5.11
CA GLN A 65 -9.00 5.29 -5.63
C GLN A 65 -8.43 5.57 -7.03
N MET A 66 -9.22 6.22 -7.88
CA MET A 66 -8.80 6.59 -9.22
C MET A 66 -7.69 7.64 -9.22
N LYS A 67 -7.82 8.67 -8.39
CA LYS A 67 -6.77 9.66 -8.18
C LYS A 67 -5.47 9.01 -7.75
N ARG A 68 -5.53 8.02 -6.85
CA ARG A 68 -4.35 7.28 -6.40
C ARG A 68 -3.74 6.49 -7.54
N PHE A 69 -4.52 5.68 -8.25
CA PHE A 69 -4.05 4.91 -9.41
C PHE A 69 -3.31 5.80 -10.41
N ILE A 70 -3.90 6.94 -10.80
CA ILE A 70 -3.26 7.86 -11.75
C ILE A 70 -1.94 8.43 -11.20
N ASN A 71 -1.90 8.80 -9.92
CA ASN A 71 -0.69 9.39 -9.32
C ASN A 71 0.46 8.38 -9.15
N GLU A 72 0.14 7.11 -8.93
CA GLU A 72 1.12 6.02 -8.84
C GLU A 72 1.60 5.60 -10.24
N VAL A 73 0.71 5.53 -11.24
CA VAL A 73 1.10 5.14 -12.61
C VAL A 73 1.85 6.25 -13.34
N TYR A 74 1.47 7.52 -13.17
CA TYR A 74 1.97 8.64 -13.97
C TYR A 74 2.74 9.66 -13.13
N CYS A 75 4.03 9.43 -12.96
CA CYS A 75 4.89 10.24 -12.08
C CYS A 75 5.60 11.38 -12.82
N CYS A 76 5.72 12.54 -12.16
CA CYS A 76 6.41 13.72 -12.68
C CYS A 76 7.94 13.63 -12.59
N GLU A 77 8.42 12.78 -11.70
CA GLU A 77 9.78 12.76 -11.20
C GLU A 77 10.33 11.33 -11.30
N GLU A 78 11.65 11.23 -11.37
CA GLU A 78 12.32 9.96 -11.46
C GLU A 78 12.15 9.20 -10.14
N LEU A 79 11.64 7.98 -10.26
CA LEU A 79 11.55 7.05 -9.15
C LEU A 79 12.75 6.11 -9.24
N LYS A 80 13.37 5.81 -8.10
CA LYS A 80 14.51 4.89 -8.04
C LYS A 80 14.17 3.44 -8.43
N ASN A 81 12.88 3.10 -8.48
CA ASN A 81 12.40 1.84 -9.04
C ASN A 81 12.33 1.92 -10.57
N ALA A 82 13.43 2.33 -11.22
CA ALA A 82 13.48 2.54 -12.67
C ALA A 82 13.15 1.26 -13.46
N GLU A 83 13.27 0.09 -12.84
CA GLU A 83 12.95 -1.21 -13.42
C GLU A 83 11.47 -1.39 -13.77
N ILE A 84 10.56 -0.64 -13.13
CA ILE A 84 9.12 -0.75 -13.41
C ILE A 84 8.54 0.50 -14.07
N TYR A 85 9.35 1.55 -14.28
CA TYR A 85 8.90 2.82 -14.85
C TYR A 85 9.65 3.16 -16.13
N CYS A 86 8.89 3.39 -17.21
CA CYS A 86 9.41 3.86 -18.48
C CYS A 86 9.20 5.37 -18.64
N LYS A 87 10.25 6.09 -19.06
CA LYS A 87 10.15 7.52 -19.35
C LYS A 87 9.52 7.73 -20.73
N LEU A 88 8.30 8.28 -20.77
CA LEU A 88 7.51 8.42 -21.99
C LEU A 88 6.82 9.79 -22.10
N SER A 89 6.62 10.25 -23.34
CA SER A 89 5.81 11.43 -23.64
C SER A 89 4.35 11.04 -23.85
N VAL A 90 3.47 11.44 -22.94
CA VAL A 90 2.07 11.03 -22.93
C VAL A 90 1.11 12.22 -22.94
N SER A 91 0.01 12.11 -23.68
CA SER A 91 -1.06 13.11 -23.66
C SER A 91 -2.10 12.78 -22.59
N THR A 92 -2.86 13.78 -22.13
CA THR A 92 -3.99 13.52 -21.22
C THR A 92 -5.05 12.61 -21.84
N LYS A 93 -5.15 12.57 -23.18
CA LYS A 93 -6.03 11.63 -23.88
C LYS A 93 -5.52 10.18 -23.76
N ASN A 94 -4.22 9.94 -23.91
CA ASN A 94 -3.68 8.59 -23.74
C ASN A 94 -3.90 8.08 -22.32
N ILE A 95 -3.68 8.94 -21.31
CA ILE A 95 -3.98 8.61 -19.91
C ILE A 95 -5.47 8.24 -19.77
N TYR A 96 -6.37 9.06 -20.31
CA TYR A 96 -7.81 8.79 -20.30
C TYR A 96 -8.17 7.43 -20.93
N ASP A 97 -7.61 7.12 -22.10
CA ASP A 97 -7.86 5.87 -22.82
C ASP A 97 -7.39 4.64 -22.01
N THR A 98 -6.28 4.75 -21.26
CA THR A 98 -5.85 3.71 -20.30
C THR A 98 -6.80 3.61 -19.11
N ILE A 99 -7.18 4.72 -18.49
CA ILE A 99 -8.08 4.72 -17.33
C ILE A 99 -9.44 4.09 -17.65
N MET A 100 -9.93 4.29 -18.87
CA MET A 100 -11.19 3.72 -19.35
C MET A 100 -11.21 2.18 -19.37
N GLN A 101 -10.05 1.53 -19.41
CA GLN A 101 -9.96 0.06 -19.36
C GLN A 101 -10.13 -0.48 -17.94
N TYR A 102 -9.87 0.37 -16.94
CA TYR A 102 -9.87 -0.02 -15.53
C TYR A 102 -11.00 0.62 -14.74
N SER A 103 -11.84 1.45 -15.35
CA SER A 103 -12.88 2.15 -14.59
C SER A 103 -14.07 2.61 -15.42
N THR A 104 -15.25 2.42 -14.85
CA THR A 104 -16.53 2.90 -15.36
C THR A 104 -16.87 4.33 -14.93
N ILE A 105 -16.08 4.98 -14.05
CA ILE A 105 -16.32 6.37 -13.57
C ILE A 105 -16.47 7.36 -14.74
N PHE A 106 -15.76 7.09 -15.85
CA PHE A 106 -15.72 7.97 -17.01
C PHE A 106 -16.43 7.41 -18.26
N GLU A 107 -17.19 6.32 -18.16
CA GLU A 107 -17.81 5.62 -19.32
C GLU A 107 -18.65 6.52 -20.24
N ARG A 108 -19.24 7.59 -19.68
CA ARG A 108 -20.06 8.57 -20.43
C ARG A 108 -19.43 9.96 -20.49
N ARG A 109 -18.16 10.09 -20.15
CA ARG A 109 -17.44 11.37 -20.10
C ARG A 109 -16.53 11.48 -21.32
N THR A 110 -16.19 12.71 -21.69
CA THR A 110 -15.22 12.96 -22.75
C THR A 110 -13.83 13.11 -22.14
N ALA A 111 -12.77 12.92 -22.95
CA ALA A 111 -11.40 13.21 -22.53
C ALA A 111 -11.22 14.66 -22.00
N GLN A 112 -12.02 15.62 -22.50
CA GLN A 112 -12.04 16.99 -21.99
C GLN A 112 -12.63 17.07 -20.57
N SER A 113 -13.70 16.32 -20.30
CA SER A 113 -14.29 16.21 -18.96
C SER A 113 -13.30 15.56 -17.98
N PHE A 114 -12.60 14.50 -18.41
CA PHE A 114 -11.51 13.90 -17.65
C PHE A 114 -10.39 14.90 -17.34
N ALA A 115 -9.93 15.66 -18.34
CA ALA A 115 -8.90 16.67 -18.13
C ALA A 115 -9.31 17.75 -17.10
N ASN A 116 -10.59 18.15 -17.10
CA ASN A 116 -11.13 19.06 -16.08
C ASN A 116 -11.17 18.38 -14.71
N TRP A 117 -11.59 17.12 -14.63
CA TRP A 117 -11.59 16.34 -13.40
C TRP A 117 -10.17 16.21 -12.81
N CYS A 118 -9.15 15.97 -13.64
CA CYS A 118 -7.76 15.90 -13.18
C CYS A 118 -7.29 17.21 -12.54
N ARG A 119 -7.69 18.36 -13.11
CA ARG A 119 -7.35 19.68 -12.53
C ARG A 119 -8.04 19.89 -11.19
N ASN A 120 -9.33 19.60 -11.12
CA ASN A 120 -10.13 19.77 -9.90
C ASN A 120 -9.62 18.87 -8.77
N ASN A 121 -9.16 17.66 -9.10
CA ASN A 121 -8.60 16.70 -8.15
C ASN A 121 -7.09 16.86 -7.89
N ARG A 122 -6.46 17.85 -8.51
CA ARG A 122 -5.02 18.17 -8.37
C ARG A 122 -4.13 16.94 -8.61
N ILE A 123 -4.37 16.25 -9.72
CA ILE A 123 -3.56 15.08 -10.10
C ILE A 123 -2.10 15.50 -10.36
N LYS A 124 -1.15 14.76 -9.77
CA LYS A 124 0.27 15.15 -9.68
C LYS A 124 0.91 15.35 -11.04
N PHE A 125 0.58 14.53 -12.05
CA PHE A 125 1.17 14.64 -13.39
C PHE A 125 1.00 16.03 -14.04
N LEU A 126 -0.01 16.80 -13.61
CA LEU A 126 -0.27 18.14 -14.13
C LEU A 126 0.80 19.16 -13.72
N ASN A 127 1.60 18.86 -12.69
CA ASN A 127 2.70 19.69 -12.22
C ASN A 127 3.88 19.69 -13.22
N LYS A 128 3.99 18.65 -14.06
CA LYS A 128 5.00 18.63 -15.13
C LYS A 128 4.64 19.60 -16.24
N LYS A 129 5.64 20.37 -16.68
CA LYS A 129 5.54 21.22 -17.87
C LYS A 129 5.16 20.37 -19.07
N SER A 130 4.27 20.90 -19.89
CA SER A 130 3.78 20.24 -21.09
C SER A 130 4.40 20.85 -22.33
N ASN A 131 4.69 20.00 -23.32
CA ASN A 131 5.12 20.39 -24.65
C ASN A 131 4.01 20.16 -25.67
N VAL A 132 4.12 20.76 -26.85
CA VAL A 132 3.20 20.50 -27.96
C VAL A 132 3.95 19.70 -29.03
N ILE A 133 3.51 18.48 -29.29
CA ILE A 133 4.05 17.62 -30.35
C ILE A 133 2.93 17.38 -31.36
N LYS A 134 3.17 17.78 -32.62
CA LYS A 134 2.19 17.63 -33.73
C LYS A 134 0.79 18.15 -33.36
N GLY A 135 0.72 19.32 -32.70
CA GLY A 135 -0.53 19.95 -32.27
C GLY A 135 -1.16 19.34 -31.00
N THR A 136 -0.57 18.29 -30.41
CA THR A 136 -1.07 17.64 -29.19
C THR A 136 -0.24 18.03 -27.99
N ARG A 137 -0.90 18.42 -26.90
CA ARG A 137 -0.25 18.72 -25.62
C ARG A 137 0.15 17.42 -24.90
N VAL A 138 1.44 17.22 -24.71
CA VAL A 138 2.03 16.04 -24.06
C VAL A 138 2.90 16.43 -22.87
N ARG A 139 3.18 15.46 -21.99
CA ARG A 139 4.11 15.60 -20.86
C ARG A 139 5.06 14.43 -20.84
N GLU A 140 6.32 14.70 -20.53
CA GLU A 140 7.32 13.68 -20.30
C GLU A 140 7.20 13.20 -18.85
N LEU A 141 6.76 11.97 -18.66
CA LEU A 141 6.46 11.36 -17.37
C LEU A 141 7.19 10.02 -17.24
N TYR A 142 7.36 9.56 -16.00
CA TYR A 142 7.75 8.20 -15.69
C TYR A 142 6.47 7.40 -15.52
N ILE A 143 6.25 6.40 -16.38
CA ILE A 143 5.01 5.63 -16.46
C ILE A 143 5.28 4.19 -16.03
N MET A 144 4.53 3.71 -15.06
CA MET A 144 4.61 2.32 -14.61
C MET A 144 4.31 1.37 -15.77
N GLU A 145 5.03 0.25 -15.88
CA GLU A 145 4.74 -0.76 -16.90
C GLU A 145 3.36 -1.39 -16.69
N GLU A 146 2.65 -1.63 -17.79
CA GLU A 146 1.26 -2.09 -17.79
C GLU A 146 1.07 -3.43 -17.04
N ILE A 147 2.10 -4.27 -17.01
CA ILE A 147 2.10 -5.55 -16.28
C ILE A 147 1.85 -5.40 -14.77
N TYR A 148 2.06 -4.20 -14.21
CA TYR A 148 1.84 -3.92 -12.79
C TYR A 148 0.49 -3.27 -12.48
N TYR A 149 -0.31 -2.91 -13.50
CA TYR A 149 -1.56 -2.16 -13.29
C TYR A 149 -2.61 -2.95 -12.51
N ASP A 150 -2.80 -4.23 -12.84
CA ASP A 150 -3.78 -5.08 -12.16
C ASP A 150 -3.45 -5.27 -10.69
N ASN A 151 -2.16 -5.49 -10.37
CA ASN A 151 -1.69 -5.58 -8.99
C ASN A 151 -1.94 -4.27 -8.25
N LEU A 152 -1.55 -3.12 -8.82
CA LEU A 152 -1.80 -1.82 -8.20
C LEU A 152 -3.29 -1.56 -7.96
N ILE A 153 -4.14 -1.95 -8.91
CA ILE A 153 -5.60 -1.85 -8.75
C ILE A 153 -6.08 -2.74 -7.60
N CYS A 154 -5.58 -3.96 -7.50
CA CYS A 154 -5.88 -4.87 -6.39
C CYS A 154 -5.48 -4.21 -5.06
N SER A 155 -4.27 -3.65 -4.99
CA SER A 155 -3.77 -3.03 -3.77
C SER A 155 -4.58 -1.79 -3.36
N ILE A 156 -5.03 -0.98 -4.34
CA ILE A 156 -5.88 0.20 -4.09
C ILE A 156 -7.31 -0.18 -3.67
N SER A 157 -7.88 -1.19 -4.32
CA SER A 157 -9.30 -1.52 -4.19
C SER A 157 -9.62 -2.50 -3.07
N LYS A 158 -8.65 -3.35 -2.69
CA LYS A 158 -8.82 -4.39 -1.68
C LYS A 158 -7.87 -4.23 -0.51
N TYR A 159 -6.57 -4.27 -0.77
CA TYR A 159 -5.57 -4.27 0.31
C TYR A 159 -5.69 -3.02 1.17
N LEU A 160 -5.66 -1.83 0.55
CA LEU A 160 -5.65 -0.58 1.31
C LEU A 160 -6.89 -0.39 2.18
N PRO A 161 -8.13 -0.60 1.69
CA PRO A 161 -9.30 -0.59 2.56
C PRO A 161 -9.20 -1.57 3.73
N ASN A 162 -8.79 -2.81 3.48
CA ASN A 162 -8.66 -3.84 4.51
C ASN A 162 -7.60 -3.47 5.55
N TYR A 163 -6.43 -3.04 5.09
CA TYR A 163 -5.33 -2.55 5.93
C TYR A 163 -5.79 -1.38 6.80
N GLN A 164 -6.43 -0.38 6.20
CA GLN A 164 -6.96 0.78 6.91
C GLN A 164 -8.02 0.39 7.94
N GLU A 165 -8.87 -0.58 7.64
CA GLU A 165 -9.84 -1.12 8.59
C GLU A 165 -9.15 -1.82 9.77
N SER A 166 -8.15 -2.68 9.51
CA SER A 166 -7.35 -3.31 10.56
C SER A 166 -6.71 -2.28 11.50
N VAL A 167 -6.13 -1.22 10.95
CA VAL A 167 -5.52 -0.15 11.76
C VAL A 167 -6.57 0.66 12.53
N ARG A 168 -7.73 0.95 11.95
CA ARG A 168 -8.84 1.62 12.67
C ARG A 168 -9.34 0.77 13.83
N ASN A 169 -9.42 -0.54 13.67
CA ASN A 169 -9.81 -1.44 14.76
C ASN A 169 -8.83 -1.35 15.93
N LEU A 170 -7.51 -1.30 15.66
CA LEU A 170 -6.51 -1.06 16.72
C LEU A 170 -6.72 0.29 17.42
N ILE A 171 -7.00 1.36 16.68
CA ILE A 171 -7.33 2.66 17.29
C ILE A 171 -8.57 2.55 18.19
N HIS A 172 -9.60 1.82 17.75
CA HIS A 172 -10.81 1.59 18.55
C HIS A 172 -10.56 0.73 19.79
N GLU A 173 -9.61 -0.20 19.72
CA GLU A 173 -9.15 -1.00 20.86
C GLU A 173 -8.26 -0.21 21.84
N GLY A 174 -7.91 1.03 21.51
CA GLY A 174 -7.18 1.94 22.39
C GLY A 174 -5.66 2.01 22.14
N TYR A 175 -5.18 1.40 21.06
CA TYR A 175 -3.76 1.46 20.70
C TYR A 175 -3.40 2.85 20.14
N GLU A 176 -2.27 3.38 20.58
CA GLU A 176 -1.63 4.49 19.84
C GLU A 176 -0.89 3.94 18.62
N ILE A 177 -1.09 4.58 17.48
CA ILE A 177 -0.41 4.21 16.24
C ILE A 177 0.86 5.06 16.07
N VAL A 178 2.02 4.41 16.19
CA VAL A 178 3.33 5.03 15.99
C VAL A 178 3.89 4.57 14.65
N GLY A 179 4.17 5.52 13.77
CA GLY A 179 4.81 5.27 12.48
C GLY A 179 6.33 5.43 12.55
N TYR A 180 7.05 4.55 11.88
CA TYR A 180 8.49 4.63 11.71
C TYR A 180 8.86 4.50 10.24
N ALA A 181 9.68 5.43 9.75
CA ALA A 181 10.23 5.40 8.40
C ALA A 181 11.75 5.39 8.45
N ARG A 182 12.40 4.60 7.60
CA ARG A 182 13.86 4.53 7.49
C ARG A 182 14.28 4.61 6.04
N LYS A 183 15.40 5.30 5.78
CA LYS A 183 16.09 5.23 4.50
C LYS A 183 17.55 4.80 4.70
N SER A 184 17.98 3.82 3.91
CA SER A 184 19.39 3.44 3.85
C SER A 184 20.22 4.57 3.23
N PRO A 185 21.50 4.69 3.61
CA PRO A 185 22.45 5.49 2.85
C PRO A 185 22.47 5.07 1.39
N GLY A 186 22.55 6.04 0.49
CA GLY A 186 22.54 5.81 -0.97
C GLY A 186 23.00 7.04 -1.74
N ASP A 187 23.14 6.88 -3.06
CA ASP A 187 23.71 7.91 -3.93
C ASP A 187 22.71 9.01 -4.32
N GLU A 188 21.49 9.05 -3.76
CA GLU A 188 20.60 10.20 -3.95
C GLU A 188 21.17 11.48 -3.34
N ASP A 189 20.87 12.58 -4.00
CA ASP A 189 21.07 13.90 -3.44
C ASP A 189 20.13 14.18 -2.26
N GLU A 190 20.40 15.27 -1.55
CA GLU A 190 19.66 15.66 -0.35
C GLU A 190 18.18 15.93 -0.64
N ASN A 191 17.84 16.56 -1.76
CA ASN A 191 16.46 16.92 -2.09
C ASN A 191 15.63 15.68 -2.43
N ASP A 192 16.19 14.76 -3.20
CA ASP A 192 15.55 13.48 -3.49
C ASP A 192 15.35 12.66 -2.21
N ARG A 193 16.33 12.67 -1.29
CA ARG A 193 16.19 11.99 0.00
C ARG A 193 15.07 12.59 0.84
N ILE A 194 15.02 13.91 0.99
CA ILE A 194 13.95 14.62 1.72
C ILE A 194 12.59 14.27 1.12
N ARG A 195 12.46 14.34 -0.20
CA ARG A 195 11.22 14.01 -0.90
C ARG A 195 10.78 12.58 -0.63
N LEU A 196 11.68 11.60 -0.78
CA LEU A 196 11.36 10.18 -0.57
C LEU A 196 10.95 9.91 0.88
N LEU A 197 11.63 10.53 1.85
CA LEU A 197 11.25 10.45 3.27
C LEU A 197 9.89 11.11 3.51
N GLN A 198 9.63 12.28 2.92
CA GLN A 198 8.33 12.94 3.02
C GLN A 198 7.20 12.09 2.44
N ASP A 199 7.43 11.41 1.31
CA ASP A 199 6.46 10.46 0.74
C ASP A 199 6.20 9.29 1.70
N MET A 200 7.23 8.77 2.37
CA MET A 200 7.08 7.74 3.42
C MET A 200 6.27 8.27 4.63
N ILE A 201 6.55 9.47 5.11
CA ILE A 201 5.81 10.11 6.20
C ILE A 201 4.34 10.31 5.82
N ASN A 202 4.09 10.85 4.63
CA ASN A 202 2.73 11.06 4.13
C ASN A 202 1.98 9.72 4.03
N ASN A 203 2.64 8.66 3.59
CA ASN A 203 2.04 7.32 3.56
C ASN A 203 1.69 6.80 4.95
N LEU A 204 2.58 6.91 5.93
CA LEU A 204 2.29 6.52 7.32
C LEU A 204 1.12 7.33 7.91
N SER A 205 1.03 8.62 7.57
CA SER A 205 -0.07 9.48 8.02
C SER A 205 -1.40 9.13 7.34
N GLU A 206 -1.41 9.04 6.01
CA GLU A 206 -2.64 8.90 5.20
C GLU A 206 -3.15 7.45 5.13
N ARG A 207 -2.25 6.46 5.05
CA ARG A 207 -2.61 5.04 4.97
C ARG A 207 -2.71 4.40 6.34
N SER A 208 -1.77 4.70 7.23
CA SER A 208 -1.65 4.00 8.51
C SER A 208 -2.16 4.82 9.68
N PHE A 209 -2.70 6.03 9.46
CA PHE A 209 -3.24 6.89 10.52
C PHE A 209 -2.27 7.12 11.68
N ALA A 210 -0.96 7.12 11.39
CA ALA A 210 0.07 7.27 12.40
C ALA A 210 -0.08 8.63 13.10
N GLN A 211 -0.16 8.58 14.44
CA GLN A 211 -0.37 9.75 15.29
C GLN A 211 0.97 10.42 15.65
N ARG A 212 2.02 9.61 15.71
CA ARG A 212 3.42 10.02 15.87
C ARG A 212 4.27 9.34 14.82
N ILE A 213 5.09 10.11 14.11
CA ILE A 213 5.95 9.57 13.06
C ILE A 213 7.40 9.90 13.40
N TYR A 214 8.24 8.89 13.42
CA TYR A 214 9.69 9.01 13.61
C TYR A 214 10.43 8.55 12.37
N VAL A 215 11.59 9.16 12.11
CA VAL A 215 12.29 8.96 10.85
C VAL A 215 13.79 8.77 11.04
N SER A 216 14.34 7.75 10.41
CA SER A 216 15.78 7.57 10.30
C SER A 216 16.27 7.85 8.88
N PRO A 217 16.83 9.03 8.60
CA PRO A 217 17.11 9.46 7.24
C PRO A 217 18.29 8.73 6.58
N ASN A 218 19.22 8.17 7.37
CA ASN A 218 20.49 7.61 6.88
C ASN A 218 20.97 6.41 7.71
N SER A 219 20.11 5.41 7.93
CA SER A 219 20.47 4.20 8.69
C SER A 219 20.23 2.96 7.87
N CYS A 220 21.13 1.98 7.92
CA CYS A 220 20.92 0.69 7.25
C CYS A 220 19.85 -0.14 7.99
N ALA A 221 19.15 -1.01 7.26
CA ALA A 221 18.15 -1.93 7.85
C ALA A 221 18.78 -2.87 8.88
N SER A 222 20.06 -3.22 8.69
CA SER A 222 20.85 -4.09 9.55
C SER A 222 21.53 -3.38 10.73
N THR A 223 21.39 -2.05 10.83
CA THR A 223 21.89 -1.29 11.98
C THR A 223 20.90 -1.42 13.13
N PRO A 224 21.34 -1.85 14.33
CA PRO A 224 20.48 -1.93 15.51
C PRO A 224 19.86 -0.57 15.87
N PHE A 225 18.63 -0.56 16.39
CA PHE A 225 17.89 0.68 16.68
C PHE A 225 18.67 1.66 17.57
N PHE A 226 19.32 1.16 18.63
CA PHE A 226 20.08 2.00 19.57
C PHE A 226 21.32 2.68 18.93
N GLU A 227 21.80 2.19 17.78
CA GLU A 227 22.92 2.78 17.05
C GLU A 227 22.48 3.78 15.96
N ARG A 228 21.19 3.80 15.61
CA ARG A 228 20.65 4.67 14.54
C ARG A 228 20.63 6.12 14.98
N ASP A 229 20.97 7.02 14.08
CA ASP A 229 20.83 8.47 14.30
C ASP A 229 21.58 9.04 15.53
N LEU A 230 22.59 8.33 16.05
CA LEU A 230 23.46 8.84 17.13
C LEU A 230 24.20 10.12 16.75
N LYS A 231 24.38 10.36 15.44
CA LYS A 231 24.88 11.61 14.89
C LYS A 231 23.70 12.34 14.27
N LEU A 232 23.41 13.53 14.79
CA LEU A 232 22.36 14.39 14.29
C LEU A 232 22.66 14.81 12.85
N ASN A 233 21.75 14.48 11.93
CA ASN A 233 21.69 15.01 10.56
C ASN A 233 20.59 16.08 10.51
N ASP A 234 20.80 17.18 11.24
CA ASP A 234 19.78 18.23 11.47
C ASP A 234 19.21 18.79 10.16
N ASN A 235 20.04 18.95 9.12
CA ASN A 235 19.64 19.55 7.85
C ASN A 235 18.50 18.83 7.12
N ILE A 236 18.41 17.49 7.22
CA ILE A 236 17.33 16.73 6.57
C ILE A 236 16.09 16.77 7.46
N MET A 237 16.26 16.54 8.77
CA MET A 237 15.17 16.47 9.72
C MET A 237 14.38 17.79 9.78
N ASP A 238 15.07 18.94 9.74
CA ASP A 238 14.46 20.28 9.75
C ASP A 238 13.57 20.58 8.55
N LYS A 239 13.73 19.84 7.46
CA LYS A 239 12.97 20.01 6.21
C LYS A 239 11.80 19.04 6.08
N LEU A 240 11.67 18.08 6.99
CA LEU A 240 10.57 17.12 6.99
C LEU A 240 9.40 17.66 7.80
N GLU A 241 8.19 17.49 7.28
CA GLU A 241 6.95 17.91 7.92
C GLU A 241 6.28 16.72 8.62
N ASN A 242 5.56 16.99 9.71
CA ASN A 242 4.75 16.01 10.46
C ASN A 242 5.53 14.87 11.11
N ILE A 243 6.77 15.13 11.52
CA ILE A 243 7.60 14.20 12.29
C ILE A 243 7.69 14.60 13.77
N ARG A 244 8.00 13.64 14.64
CA ARG A 244 8.25 13.83 16.07
C ARG A 244 9.71 13.72 16.45
N GLY A 245 10.55 13.23 15.56
CA GLY A 245 11.98 13.08 15.79
C GLY A 245 12.59 11.94 14.97
N ASN A 246 13.79 11.56 15.34
CA ASN A 246 14.54 10.44 14.78
C ASN A 246 14.35 9.14 15.57
N SER A 247 15.17 8.12 15.27
CA SER A 247 15.10 6.82 15.97
C SER A 247 15.37 6.93 17.47
N GLN A 248 16.26 7.83 17.92
CA GLN A 248 16.56 8.02 19.34
C GLN A 248 15.38 8.65 20.07
N ASP A 249 14.74 9.66 19.47
CA ASP A 249 13.53 10.28 20.01
C ASP A 249 12.38 9.25 20.12
N MET A 250 12.31 8.31 19.17
CA MET A 250 11.34 7.20 19.21
C MET A 250 11.61 6.27 20.39
N LEU A 251 12.86 5.84 20.59
CA LEU A 251 13.22 4.93 21.68
C LEU A 251 12.98 5.57 23.05
N GLU A 252 13.34 6.84 23.21
CA GLU A 252 13.03 7.59 24.44
C GLU A 252 11.52 7.64 24.69
N TYR A 253 10.73 7.91 23.65
CA TYR A 253 9.28 7.91 23.76
C TYR A 253 8.73 6.54 24.18
N LEU A 254 9.11 5.49 23.46
CA LEU A 254 8.64 4.12 23.69
C LEU A 254 8.96 3.61 25.09
N GLY A 255 10.13 3.97 25.63
CA GLY A 255 10.55 3.64 27.00
C GLY A 255 9.84 4.45 28.09
N SER A 256 9.19 5.56 27.74
CA SER A 256 8.52 6.46 28.69
C SER A 256 7.01 6.24 28.83
N VAL A 257 6.39 5.61 27.84
CA VAL A 257 4.92 5.43 27.79
C VAL A 257 4.45 4.21 28.58
N ASP A 258 3.24 4.29 29.09
CA ASP A 258 2.57 3.23 29.87
C ASP A 258 1.31 2.67 29.19
N HIS A 259 0.99 3.11 27.97
CA HIS A 259 -0.14 2.64 27.18
C HIS A 259 0.30 1.75 26.00
N ASP A 260 -0.66 1.02 25.43
CA ASP A 260 -0.41 0.07 24.35
C ASP A 260 -0.16 0.76 23.00
N ILE A 261 0.90 0.34 22.32
CA ILE A 261 1.34 0.88 21.03
C ILE A 261 1.28 -0.20 19.94
N CYS A 262 0.80 0.22 18.78
CA CYS A 262 1.06 -0.46 17.50
C CYS A 262 2.15 0.32 16.74
N LEU A 263 3.30 -0.33 16.55
CA LEU A 263 4.39 0.22 15.75
C LEU A 263 4.21 -0.17 14.28
N ILE A 264 4.22 0.81 13.38
CA ILE A 264 4.00 0.61 11.95
C ILE A 264 5.21 1.06 11.15
N SER A 265 5.65 0.22 10.20
CA SER A 265 6.68 0.55 9.21
C SER A 265 6.19 0.33 7.78
N ILE A 266 6.79 1.04 6.83
CA ILE A 266 6.64 0.76 5.40
C ILE A 266 7.66 -0.32 5.04
N ASP A 267 7.16 -1.47 4.62
CA ASP A 267 7.92 -2.70 4.37
C ASP A 267 8.74 -3.20 5.59
N PHE A 268 9.21 -4.45 5.49
CA PHE A 268 9.96 -5.11 6.56
C PHE A 268 11.31 -4.45 6.80
N ALA A 269 12.06 -4.17 5.72
CA ALA A 269 13.38 -3.54 5.79
C ALA A 269 13.31 -2.09 6.26
N GLY A 270 12.18 -1.40 6.12
CA GLY A 270 11.91 -0.10 6.71
C GLY A 270 11.99 -0.13 8.23
N LEU A 271 11.66 -1.26 8.85
CA LEU A 271 11.84 -1.48 10.28
C LEU A 271 13.24 -2.02 10.56
N THR A 272 13.55 -3.23 10.08
CA THR A 272 14.86 -3.86 10.20
C THR A 272 14.99 -5.07 9.26
N SER A 273 16.21 -5.46 8.95
CA SER A 273 16.52 -6.73 8.25
C SER A 273 17.20 -7.73 9.20
N ARG A 274 16.91 -7.64 10.50
CA ARG A 274 17.45 -8.51 11.54
C ARG A 274 16.37 -8.87 12.54
N ALA A 275 15.97 -10.14 12.56
CA ALA A 275 15.02 -10.68 13.54
C ALA A 275 15.36 -10.33 15.00
N ASN A 276 16.62 -10.49 15.40
CA ASN A 276 17.06 -10.20 16.78
C ASN A 276 16.85 -8.72 17.17
N ASP A 277 16.90 -7.80 16.21
CA ASP A 277 16.71 -6.38 16.50
C ASP A 277 15.23 -6.07 16.76
N ILE A 278 14.28 -6.83 16.18
CA ILE A 278 12.86 -6.78 16.54
C ILE A 278 12.63 -7.30 17.95
N ILE A 279 13.20 -8.45 18.29
CA ILE A 279 13.06 -9.05 19.62
C ILE A 279 13.55 -8.05 20.68
N GLN A 280 14.77 -7.55 20.51
CA GLN A 280 15.36 -6.59 21.44
C GLN A 280 14.50 -5.33 21.58
N LEU A 281 13.99 -4.79 20.46
CA LEU A 281 13.12 -3.61 20.50
C LEU A 281 11.84 -3.86 21.32
N ILE A 282 11.20 -5.02 21.16
CA ILE A 282 9.98 -5.38 21.90
C ILE A 282 10.29 -5.61 23.38
N GLU A 283 11.40 -6.27 23.70
CA GLU A 283 11.80 -6.55 25.08
C GLU A 283 12.14 -5.27 25.85
N ASP A 284 12.86 -4.35 25.21
CA ASP A 284 13.22 -3.06 25.81
C ASP A 284 12.02 -2.11 25.91
N ASN A 285 10.96 -2.32 25.12
CA ASN A 285 9.80 -1.45 25.05
C ASN A 285 8.49 -2.24 25.18
N PRO A 286 8.10 -2.65 26.41
CA PRO A 286 6.90 -3.47 26.64
C PRO A 286 5.57 -2.81 26.24
N SER A 287 5.56 -1.50 26.00
CA SER A 287 4.43 -0.75 25.45
C SER A 287 4.10 -1.17 24.02
N ILE A 288 5.07 -1.69 23.25
CA ILE A 288 4.83 -2.26 21.92
C ILE A 288 4.10 -3.59 22.08
N LYS A 289 2.81 -3.60 21.72
CA LYS A 289 1.96 -4.79 21.76
C LYS A 289 1.71 -5.36 20.38
N LYS A 290 1.74 -4.51 19.34
CA LYS A 290 1.53 -4.91 17.95
C LYS A 290 2.59 -4.30 17.04
N ILE A 291 2.94 -5.02 15.98
CA ILE A 291 3.75 -4.51 14.87
C ILE A 291 2.97 -4.70 13.57
N ALA A 292 2.78 -3.64 12.80
CA ALA A 292 2.17 -3.73 11.48
C ALA A 292 3.14 -3.32 10.37
N ILE A 293 3.09 -4.01 9.24
CA ILE A 293 3.93 -3.70 8.07
C ILE A 293 3.03 -3.30 6.91
N ASP A 294 3.19 -2.07 6.44
CA ASP A 294 2.51 -1.54 5.25
C ASP A 294 3.29 -1.98 4.01
N THR A 295 2.68 -2.89 3.25
CA THR A 295 3.24 -3.55 2.06
C THR A 295 2.50 -3.13 0.79
N PHE A 296 1.78 -2.00 0.79
CA PHE A 296 0.88 -1.54 -0.29
C PHE A 296 1.42 -1.67 -1.73
N THR A 297 2.72 -1.60 -1.95
CA THR A 297 3.35 -1.70 -3.30
C THR A 297 4.00 -3.04 -3.59
N ILE A 298 3.95 -3.99 -2.66
CA ILE A 298 4.76 -5.22 -2.67
C ILE A 298 3.88 -6.45 -2.49
N SER A 299 2.89 -6.37 -1.60
CA SER A 299 2.00 -7.48 -1.25
C SER A 299 0.58 -7.00 -1.00
N ASP A 300 -0.38 -7.86 -1.32
CA ASP A 300 -1.80 -7.66 -0.99
C ASP A 300 -2.15 -8.25 0.39
N GLU A 301 -1.16 -8.69 1.18
CA GLU A 301 -1.33 -9.26 2.51
C GLU A 301 -1.12 -8.22 3.61
N VAL A 302 -2.07 -8.18 4.56
CA VAL A 302 -1.99 -7.35 5.75
C VAL A 302 -1.13 -8.08 6.80
N PHE A 303 0.03 -7.51 7.09
CA PHE A 303 0.92 -8.01 8.13
C PHE A 303 0.68 -7.25 9.43
N LEU A 304 0.03 -7.93 10.37
CA LEU A 304 -0.20 -7.43 11.73
C LEU A 304 0.18 -8.52 12.72
N PHE A 305 1.28 -8.28 13.44
CA PHE A 305 1.86 -9.22 14.36
C PHE A 305 1.59 -8.81 15.81
N ASP A 306 1.37 -9.81 16.64
CA ASP A 306 1.39 -9.67 18.08
C ASP A 306 2.83 -9.75 18.61
N ALA A 307 3.20 -8.82 19.50
CA ALA A 307 4.55 -8.72 20.02
C ALA A 307 4.99 -9.97 20.80
N ASP A 308 4.08 -10.61 21.53
CA ASP A 308 4.37 -11.86 22.23
C ASP A 308 4.52 -13.02 21.25
N SER A 309 3.73 -13.04 20.17
CA SER A 309 3.86 -14.06 19.13
C SER A 309 5.19 -13.96 18.38
N LEU A 310 5.66 -12.74 18.06
CA LEU A 310 6.97 -12.53 17.41
C LEU A 310 8.15 -13.01 18.25
N LYS A 311 8.04 -12.97 19.59
CA LYS A 311 9.09 -13.48 20.49
C LYS A 311 9.15 -15.01 20.54
N MET A 312 8.07 -15.70 20.17
CA MET A 312 7.90 -17.13 20.39
C MET A 312 7.93 -17.96 19.10
N ASP A 313 7.62 -17.35 17.95
CA ASP A 313 7.54 -18.04 16.67
C ASP A 313 8.64 -17.58 15.70
N ASP A 314 9.67 -18.41 15.57
CA ASP A 314 10.79 -18.19 14.66
C ASP A 314 10.34 -18.02 13.19
N LYS A 315 9.21 -18.60 12.79
CA LYS A 315 8.70 -18.46 11.42
C LYS A 315 8.18 -17.05 11.14
N LEU A 316 7.62 -16.38 12.14
CA LEU A 316 7.20 -14.98 11.98
C LEU A 316 8.41 -14.05 11.85
N LEU A 317 9.53 -14.43 12.45
CA LEU A 317 10.78 -13.67 12.36
C LEU A 317 11.48 -13.82 11.00
N GLU A 318 11.19 -14.89 10.24
CA GLU A 318 11.75 -15.08 8.89
C GLU A 318 11.39 -13.94 7.93
N TYR A 319 10.27 -13.25 8.14
CA TYR A 319 9.88 -12.08 7.34
C TYR A 319 10.85 -10.88 7.50
N PHE A 320 11.66 -10.86 8.56
CA PHE A 320 12.57 -9.76 8.87
C PHE A 320 14.03 -10.08 8.52
N ASN A 321 14.30 -11.13 7.74
CA ASN A 321 15.67 -11.57 7.40
C ASN A 321 16.07 -11.28 5.95
#